data_AF-A0A530BRX1-F1
#
_entry.id   AF-A0A530BRX1-F1
#
_cell.length_a   1.000
_cell.length_b   1.000
_cell.length_c   1.000
_cell.angle_alpha   90.00
_cell.angle_beta   90.00
_cell.angle_gamma   90.00
#
_symmetry.space_group_name_H-M   'P 1'
#
loop_
_entity.id
_entity.type
_entity.pdbx_description
1 polymer ?
#
loop_
_entity_poly.entity_id
_entity_poly.type
_entity_poly.pdbx_seq_one_letter_code
_entity_poly.pdbx_strand_id
1 'polypeptide(L)' 'FTATLFYADIEGHPDDPLVKLALDELRFFSREMRILGVYPASASREQWKVAD' A
#
# COMPACT_ATOMS: atom_id res chain seq x y z
N PHE A 1 -24.48 10.08 -6.68
CA PHE A 1 -23.15 9.49 -6.94
C PHE A 1 -22.30 9.73 -5.71
N THR A 2 -21.90 8.67 -5.01
CA THR A 2 -21.05 8.78 -3.81
C THR A 2 -19.67 8.26 -4.18
N ALA A 3 -18.66 9.12 -4.14
CA ALA A 3 -17.28 8.71 -4.33
C ALA A 3 -16.74 8.19 -3.00
N THR A 4 -16.49 6.89 -2.92
CA THR A 4 -15.81 6.30 -1.76
C THR A 4 -14.31 6.40 -1.97
N LEU A 5 -13.60 7.01 -1.03
CA LEU A 5 -12.14 7.05 -0.98
C LEU A 5 -11.64 6.12 0.12
N PHE A 6 -10.55 5.42 -0.16
CA PHE A 6 -9.89 4.53 0.80
C PHE A 6 -8.54 5.10 1.18
N TYR A 7 -8.19 4.95 2.46
CA TYR A 7 -6.83 5.11 2.96
C TYR A 7 -6.30 3.73 3.32
N ALA A 8 -5.11 3.39 2.82
CA ALA A 8 -4.49 2.10 3.07
C ALA A 8 -2.98 2.26 3.22
N ASP A 9 -2.41 1.51 4.16
CA ASP A 9 -0.96 1.33 4.31
C ASP A 9 -0.60 -0.10 3.88
N ILE A 10 0.54 -0.25 3.21
CA ILE A 10 1.07 -1.54 2.77
C ILE A 10 2.53 -1.69 3.22
N GLU A 11 2.99 -2.93 3.36
CA GLU A 11 4.41 -3.23 3.55
C GLU A 11 5.07 -3.47 2.19
N GLY A 12 6.03 -2.63 1.83
CA GLY A 12 6.78 -2.70 0.58
C GLY A 12 7.09 -1.32 0.01
N HIS A 13 8.06 -1.27 -0.91
CA HIS A 13 8.43 -0.05 -1.64
C HIS A 13 7.72 0.00 -2.99
N PRO A 14 7.27 1.17 -3.50
CA PRO A 14 6.66 1.28 -4.83
C PRO A 14 7.55 0.81 -5.99
N ASP A 15 8.87 0.79 -5.78
CA ASP A 15 9.86 0.28 -6.74
C ASP A 15 10.06 -1.23 -6.66
N ASP A 16 9.52 -1.90 -5.63
CA ASP A 16 9.57 -3.36 -5.54
C ASP A 16 8.71 -3.97 -6.65
N PRO A 17 9.19 -4.99 -7.38
CA PRO A 17 8.49 -5.52 -8.55
C PRO A 17 7.05 -5.97 -8.28
N LEU A 18 6.80 -6.64 -7.15
CA LEU A 18 5.48 -7.13 -6.79
C LEU A 18 4.52 -6.00 -6.39
N VAL A 19 5.02 -5.00 -5.67
CA VAL A 19 4.23 -3.83 -5.28
C VAL A 19 3.84 -3.04 -6.53
N LYS A 20 4.80 -2.82 -7.44
CA LYS A 20 4.54 -2.12 -8.70
C LYS A 20 3.42 -2.77 -9.51
N LEU A 21 3.46 -4.10 -9.67
CA LEU A 21 2.41 -4.85 -10.37
C LEU A 21 1.03 -4.68 -9.70
N ALA A 22 0.97 -4.75 -8.37
CA ALA A 22 -0.26 -4.54 -7.62
C ALA A 22 -0.80 -3.10 -7.75
N LEU A 23 0.08 -2.09 -7.75
CA LEU A 23 -0.32 -0.70 -7.93
C LEU A 23 -0.79 -0.43 -9.36
N ASP A 24 -0.20 -1.07 -10.37
CA ASP A 24 -0.64 -0.98 -11.76
C ASP A 24 -2.04 -1.57 -11.94
N GLU A 25 -2.32 -2.72 -11.33
CA GLU A 25 -3.66 -3.30 -11.31
C GLU A 25 -4.66 -2.41 -10.56
N LEU A 26 -4.28 -1.86 -9.41
CA LEU A 26 -5.13 -0.95 -8.65
C LEU A 26 -5.47 0.33 -9.44
N ARG A 27 -4.53 0.87 -10.22
CA ARG A 27 -4.75 2.02 -11.10
C ARG A 27 -5.75 1.71 -12.22
N PHE A 28 -5.84 0.46 -12.67
CA PHE A 28 -6.82 0.06 -13.67
C PHE A 28 -8.25 0.06 -13.11
N PHE A 29 -8.43 -0.39 -11.86
CA PHE A 29 -9.76 -0.50 -11.22
C PHE A 29 -10.23 0.78 -10.52
N SER A 30 -9.33 1.72 -10.20
CA SER A 30 -9.66 2.97 -9.50
C SER A 30 -9.63 4.17 -10.44
N ARG A 31 -10.47 5.19 -10.17
CA ARG A 31 -10.41 6.46 -10.93
C ARG A 31 -9.19 7.30 -10.57
N GLU A 32 -8.85 7.34 -9.28
CA GLU A 32 -7.77 8.16 -8.75
C GLU A 32 -7.00 7.36 -7.69
N MET A 33 -5.68 7.39 -7.79
CA MET A 33 -4.77 6.72 -6.85
C MET A 33 -3.55 7.61 -6.61
N ARG A 34 -3.31 7.94 -5.33
CA ARG A 34 -2.24 8.84 -4.90
C ARG A 34 -1.45 8.21 -3.75
N ILE A 35 -0.14 8.08 -3.95
CA ILE A 35 0.80 7.72 -2.88
C ILE A 35 1.08 8.99 -2.07
N LEU A 36 0.81 8.95 -0.77
CA LEU A 36 1.01 10.09 0.13
C LEU A 36 2.44 10.19 0.65
N GLY A 37 3.14 9.06 0.74
CA GLY A 37 4.53 8.99 1.15
C GLY A 37 5.02 7.55 1.26
N VAL A 38 6.33 7.39 1.35
CA VAL A 38 7.01 6.12 1.64
C VAL A 38 7.93 6.38 2.82
N TYR A 39 7.90 5.49 3.81
CA TYR A 39 8.63 5.67 5.05
C TYR A 39 9.24 4.34 5.52
N PRO A 40 10.37 4.37 6.26
CA PRO A 40 10.93 3.17 6.87
C PRO A 40 9.96 2.55 7.87
N ALA A 41 9.84 1.22 7.84
CA ALA A 41 9.04 0.49 8.82
C ALA A 41 9.62 0.66 10.24
N SER A 42 8.74 0.81 11.23
CA SER A 42 9.14 0.77 12.64
C SER A 42 9.61 -0.63 13.03
N ALA A 43 10.66 -0.73 13.84
CA ALA A 43 11.19 -2.00 14.35
C ALA A 43 10.15 -2.84 15.11
N SER A 44 9.08 -2.21 15.61
CA SER A 44 7.98 -2.92 16.30
C SER A 44 7.10 -3.76 15.37
N ARG A 45 7.11 -3.54 14.06
CA ARG A 45 6.30 -4.33 13.10
C ARG A 45 6.74 -5.79 13.04
N GLU A 46 8.03 -6.07 13.15
CA GLU A 46 8.55 -7.45 13.17
C GLU A 46 8.08 -8.21 14.43
N GLN A 47 7.86 -7.50 15.53
CA GLN A 47 7.35 -8.08 16.77
C GLN A 47 5.87 -8.49 16.63
N TRP A 48 5.12 -7.76 15.81
CA TRP A 48 3.70 -8.01 15.55
C TRP A 48 3.46 -9.10 14.51
N LYS A 49 4.48 -9.48 13.73
CA LYS A 49 4.42 -10.64 12.82
C LYS A 49 4.42 -11.98 13.57
N VAL A 50 4.57 -11.96 14.90
CA VAL A 50 4.47 -13.13 15.79
C VAL A 50 3.07 -13.16 16.42
N ALA A 51 2.07 -13.52 15.62
CA ALA A 51 0.76 -13.92 16.12
C ALA A 51 0.19 -14.99 15.18
N ASP A 52 0.74 -16.20 15.32
CA ASP A 52 0.07 -17.47 15.03
C ASP A 52 -0.27 -18.13 16.37
#